data_AF-A0A7X3ZL12-F1
#
_entry.id   AF-A0A7X3ZL12-F1
#
_cell.length_a   1.000
_cell.length_b   1.000
_cell.length_c   1.000
_cell.angle_alpha   90.00
_cell.angle_beta   90.00
_cell.angle_gamma   90.00
#
_symmetry.space_group_name_H-M   'P 1'
#
loop_
_entity.id
_entity.type
_entity.pdbx_description
1 polymer ?
#
loop_
_entity_poly.entity_id
_entity_poly.type
_entity_poly.pdbx_seq_one_letter_code
_entity_poly.pdbx_strand_id
1 'polypeptide(L)'
;MNWAPRVKPIQIRRLYRYARIGIYDDMLIHDIGWELFARCSDIATVADVYREGRVPCPLCHTKITRKIDPLFSSGEGGTREDWFHCPHCTKRLLWRDCRQKLREVPRCFSCYDILKITDNLLCSCGKSWTQQAYNQSVRTRVRLPCPHCHNLVRRPPAPEHAWRIKVRQTNPELKCPKCQATAVHVSGNIQCSTCGYKRRWRDYRKSLKKKDEKLECTSCGHTFRWQAWRRSTGSLRTGNPKPAREFVKNWLRCYTPQQRMIQIDTLLQTLHGRGPLAPLFIDSGEKSIRQMLDDLAS
;
A
#
# COMPACT_ATOMS: atom_id res chain seq x y z
N MET A 1 13.19 -3.33 -18.47
CA MET A 1 11.78 -3.08 -18.08
C MET A 1 11.63 -1.59 -18.01
N ASN A 2 10.79 -1.03 -18.87
CA ASN A 2 10.60 0.41 -18.95
C ASN A 2 9.31 0.71 -18.19
N TRP A 3 9.47 1.29 -17.00
CA TRP A 3 8.33 1.77 -16.22
C TRP A 3 7.91 3.14 -16.75
N ALA A 4 6.61 3.42 -16.74
CA ALA A 4 6.06 4.69 -17.16
C ALA A 4 6.75 5.83 -16.40
N PRO A 5 7.16 6.92 -17.08
CA PRO A 5 7.82 8.04 -16.44
C PRO A 5 6.86 8.77 -15.47
N ARG A 6 7.42 9.66 -14.65
CA ARG A 6 6.61 10.61 -13.88
C ARG A 6 6.15 11.72 -14.80
N VAL A 7 4.93 12.23 -14.57
CA VAL A 7 4.34 13.32 -15.34
C VAL A 7 5.07 14.61 -15.04
N LYS A 8 5.33 15.42 -16.07
CA LYS A 8 6.06 16.68 -15.88
C LYS A 8 5.12 17.73 -15.26
N PRO A 9 5.54 18.45 -14.21
CA PRO A 9 4.75 19.52 -13.60
C PRO A 9 4.24 20.57 -14.60
N ILE A 10 5.03 20.87 -15.63
CA ILE A 10 4.69 21.87 -16.65
C ILE A 10 3.43 21.49 -17.44
N GLN A 11 3.22 20.20 -17.73
CA GLN A 11 2.03 19.71 -18.42
C GLN A 11 0.78 19.92 -17.54
N ILE A 12 0.88 19.57 -16.26
CA ILE A 12 -0.21 19.77 -15.27
C ILE A 12 -0.53 21.26 -15.13
N ARG A 13 0.48 22.14 -14.99
CA ARG A 13 0.26 23.59 -14.92
C ARG A 13 -0.42 24.14 -16.17
N ARG A 14 0.00 23.69 -17.36
CA ARG A 14 -0.61 24.09 -18.63
C ARG A 14 -2.08 23.67 -18.69
N LEU A 15 -2.36 22.43 -18.30
CA LEU A 15 -3.71 21.87 -18.25
C LEU A 15 -4.65 22.74 -17.39
N TYR A 16 -4.24 23.05 -16.16
CA TYR A 16 -5.06 23.88 -15.27
C TYR A 16 -5.16 25.33 -15.71
N ARG A 17 -4.13 25.89 -16.36
CA ARG A 17 -4.20 27.24 -16.94
C ARG A 17 -5.28 27.35 -18.00
N TYR A 18 -5.38 26.37 -18.91
CA TYR A 18 -6.43 26.34 -19.92
C TYR A 18 -7.81 26.10 -19.32
N ALA A 19 -7.92 25.19 -18.35
CA ALA A 19 -9.17 24.95 -17.65
C ALA A 19 -9.71 26.22 -16.95
N ARG A 20 -8.84 27.04 -16.34
CA ARG A 20 -9.22 28.32 -15.69
C ARG A 20 -9.84 29.34 -16.64
N ILE A 21 -9.51 29.31 -17.93
CA ILE A 21 -10.09 30.17 -18.97
C ILE A 21 -11.23 29.48 -19.75
N GLY A 22 -11.71 28.32 -19.27
CA GLY A 22 -12.80 27.58 -19.89
C GLY A 22 -12.42 26.74 -21.10
N ILE A 23 -11.12 26.59 -21.39
CA ILE A 23 -10.62 25.83 -22.54
C ILE A 23 -10.22 24.43 -22.10
N TYR A 24 -10.88 23.41 -22.67
CA TYR A 24 -10.52 22.00 -22.50
C TYR A 24 -9.76 21.51 -23.72
N ASP A 25 -8.44 21.58 -23.67
CA ASP A 25 -7.57 20.99 -24.69
C ASP A 25 -7.62 19.46 -24.57
N ASP A 26 -8.46 18.81 -25.37
CA ASP A 26 -8.70 17.36 -25.29
C ASP A 26 -7.42 16.57 -25.56
N MET A 27 -6.53 17.05 -26.45
CA MET A 27 -5.25 16.39 -26.71
C MET A 27 -4.36 16.43 -25.47
N LEU A 28 -4.20 17.60 -24.84
CA LEU A 28 -3.41 17.72 -23.62
C LEU A 28 -3.99 16.90 -22.46
N ILE A 29 -5.31 16.90 -22.29
CA ILE A 29 -6.02 16.09 -21.29
C ILE A 29 -5.77 14.60 -21.53
N HIS A 30 -5.87 14.17 -22.79
CA HIS A 30 -5.67 12.79 -23.21
C HIS A 30 -4.24 12.33 -22.91
N ASP A 31 -3.24 13.12 -23.32
CA ASP A 31 -1.83 12.81 -23.13
C ASP A 31 -1.47 12.66 -21.65
N ILE A 32 -1.79 13.68 -20.84
CA ILE A 32 -1.53 13.68 -19.39
C ILE A 32 -2.27 12.52 -18.72
N GLY A 33 -3.52 12.30 -19.10
CA GLY A 33 -4.35 11.25 -18.54
C GLY A 33 -3.81 9.85 -18.79
N TRP A 34 -3.30 9.58 -19.99
CA TRP A 34 -2.65 8.30 -20.31
C TRP A 34 -1.29 8.14 -19.65
N GLU A 35 -0.49 9.21 -19.53
CA GLU A 35 0.75 9.17 -18.75
C GLU A 35 0.47 8.80 -17.28
N LEU A 36 -0.52 9.47 -16.66
CA LEU A 36 -0.97 9.16 -15.31
C LEU A 36 -1.52 7.73 -15.21
N PHE A 37 -2.29 7.28 -16.21
CA PHE A 37 -2.85 5.93 -16.24
C PHE A 37 -1.75 4.88 -16.27
N ALA A 38 -0.77 5.02 -17.16
CA ALA A 38 0.35 4.10 -17.27
C ALA A 38 1.13 4.04 -15.95
N ARG A 39 1.42 5.19 -15.35
CA ARG A 39 2.10 5.27 -14.05
C ARG A 39 1.30 4.64 -12.92
N CYS A 40 -0.01 4.89 -12.86
CA CYS A 40 -0.90 4.29 -11.88
C CYS A 40 -0.97 2.76 -12.04
N SER A 41 -1.04 2.27 -13.28
CA SER A 41 -1.04 0.84 -13.59
C SER A 41 0.24 0.16 -13.10
N ASP A 42 1.40 0.79 -13.32
CA ASP A 42 2.69 0.31 -12.84
C ASP A 42 2.76 0.27 -11.31
N ILE A 43 2.31 1.33 -10.64
CA ILE A 43 2.24 1.38 -9.16
C ILE A 43 1.35 0.26 -8.61
N ALA A 44 0.17 0.06 -9.22
CA ALA A 44 -0.75 -1.00 -8.82
C ALA A 44 -0.11 -2.39 -9.01
N THR A 45 0.50 -2.61 -10.18
CA THR A 45 1.21 -3.85 -10.53
C THR A 45 2.32 -4.16 -9.52
N VAL A 46 3.18 -3.18 -9.22
CA VAL A 46 4.26 -3.34 -8.24
C VAL A 46 3.70 -3.65 -6.85
N ALA A 47 2.64 -2.97 -6.43
CA ALA A 47 2.01 -3.25 -5.14
C ALA A 47 1.43 -4.67 -5.07
N ASP A 48 0.85 -5.19 -6.15
CA ASP A 48 0.35 -6.56 -6.23
C ASP A 48 1.47 -7.59 -6.15
N VAL A 49 2.66 -7.33 -6.71
CA VAL A 49 3.82 -8.22 -6.56
C VAL A 49 4.18 -8.45 -5.09
N TYR A 50 4.19 -7.38 -4.28
CA TYR A 50 4.51 -7.50 -2.85
C TYR A 50 3.41 -8.17 -2.04
N ARG A 51 2.16 -8.12 -2.52
CA ARG A 51 1.00 -8.74 -1.86
C ARG A 51 0.82 -10.20 -2.22
N GLU A 52 0.94 -10.53 -3.51
CA GLU A 52 0.60 -11.84 -4.08
C GLU A 52 1.83 -12.70 -4.37
N GLY A 53 3.03 -12.10 -4.43
CA GLY A 53 4.26 -12.81 -4.80
C GLY A 53 4.39 -13.14 -6.28
N ARG A 54 3.56 -12.53 -7.14
CA ARG A 54 3.57 -12.76 -8.58
C ARG A 54 4.32 -11.63 -9.26
N VAL A 55 5.51 -11.93 -9.79
CA VAL A 55 6.41 -10.95 -10.43
C VAL A 55 6.16 -10.96 -11.94
N PRO A 56 5.82 -9.83 -12.58
CA PRO A 56 5.68 -9.76 -14.03
C PRO A 56 7.04 -9.89 -14.71
N CYS A 57 7.10 -10.71 -15.77
CA CYS A 57 8.27 -10.83 -16.63
C CYS A 57 8.62 -9.46 -17.28
N PRO A 58 9.89 -9.03 -17.27
CA PRO A 58 10.34 -7.80 -17.94
C PRO A 58 10.12 -7.73 -19.45
N LEU A 59 9.94 -8.87 -20.14
CA LEU A 59 9.78 -8.93 -21.59
C LEU A 59 8.33 -9.13 -22.02
N CYS A 60 7.65 -10.15 -21.47
CA CYS A 60 6.30 -10.52 -21.90
C CYS A 60 5.21 -10.27 -20.86
N HIS A 61 5.55 -9.66 -19.72
CA HIS A 61 4.63 -9.36 -18.60
C HIS A 61 3.90 -10.55 -17.97
N THR A 62 4.15 -11.79 -18.41
CA THR A 62 3.61 -13.00 -17.77
C THR A 62 3.99 -13.01 -16.29
N LYS A 63 3.00 -13.26 -15.43
CA LYS A 63 3.16 -13.30 -13.97
C LYS A 63 3.84 -14.59 -13.54
N ILE A 64 5.01 -14.48 -12.93
CA ILE A 64 5.81 -15.59 -12.41
C ILE A 64 5.64 -15.67 -10.91
N THR A 65 5.29 -16.84 -10.38
CA THR A 65 5.13 -17.05 -8.94
C THR A 65 6.51 -17.16 -8.28
N ARG A 66 6.82 -16.20 -7.42
CA ARG A 66 8.02 -16.24 -6.58
C ARG A 66 7.79 -17.17 -5.40
N LYS A 67 8.80 -17.94 -5.01
CA LYS A 67 8.80 -18.69 -3.74
C LYS A 67 8.95 -17.69 -2.60
N ILE A 68 7.85 -17.09 -2.14
CA ILE A 68 7.86 -16.32 -0.91
C ILE A 68 8.13 -17.32 0.22
N ASP A 69 9.30 -17.19 0.85
CA ASP A 69 9.62 -17.98 2.04
C ASP A 69 8.49 -17.78 3.07
N PRO A 70 7.83 -18.87 3.54
CA PRO A 70 6.68 -18.83 4.44
C PRO A 70 6.92 -17.98 5.70
N LEU A 71 8.19 -17.83 6.11
CA LEU A 71 8.60 -16.96 7.21
C LEU A 71 8.23 -15.49 6.99
N PHE A 72 8.10 -15.02 5.74
CA PHE A 72 7.67 -13.66 5.40
C PHE A 72 6.16 -13.51 5.23
N SER A 73 5.46 -14.59 4.92
CA SER A 73 4.00 -14.60 4.78
C SER A 73 3.26 -14.36 6.10
N SER A 74 3.98 -14.38 7.23
CA SER A 74 3.46 -14.25 8.60
C SER A 74 4.06 -13.10 9.42
N GLY A 75 4.97 -12.30 8.86
CA GLY A 75 5.55 -11.16 9.57
C GLY A 75 4.64 -9.93 9.49
N GLU A 76 4.51 -9.20 10.61
CA GLU A 76 3.72 -7.96 10.83
C GLU A 76 3.94 -6.79 9.84
N GLY A 77 4.72 -6.99 8.77
CA GLY A 77 4.92 -6.03 7.67
C GLY A 77 4.52 -6.56 6.29
N GLY A 78 3.99 -7.77 6.19
CA GLY A 78 3.30 -8.28 5.01
C GLY A 78 1.81 -8.18 5.24
N THR A 79 1.09 -7.57 4.30
CA THR A 79 -0.36 -7.40 4.33
C THR A 79 -1.07 -8.75 4.19
N ARG A 80 -1.02 -9.61 5.23
CA ARG A 80 -2.06 -10.61 5.45
C ARG A 80 -3.22 -9.85 6.06
N GLU A 81 -3.96 -9.20 5.18
CA GLU A 81 -5.14 -8.45 5.53
C GLU A 81 -6.25 -9.44 5.78
N ASP A 82 -6.32 -9.90 7.04
CA ASP A 82 -7.40 -10.74 7.54
C ASP A 82 -8.71 -9.93 7.43
N TRP A 83 -9.40 -10.15 6.33
CA TRP A 83 -10.72 -9.60 6.08
C TRP A 83 -11.76 -10.39 6.88
N PHE A 84 -12.82 -9.72 7.27
CA PHE A 84 -13.91 -10.32 8.02
C PHE A 84 -15.23 -9.71 7.54
N HIS A 85 -16.33 -10.43 7.74
CA HIS A 85 -17.66 -9.88 7.48
C HIS A 85 -18.16 -9.12 8.70
N CYS A 86 -18.76 -7.96 8.47
CA CYS A 86 -19.52 -7.28 9.52
C CYS A 86 -20.67 -8.18 9.97
N PRO A 87 -20.83 -8.48 11.28
CA PRO A 87 -21.95 -9.28 11.76
C PRO A 87 -23.31 -8.60 11.54
N HIS A 88 -23.34 -7.28 11.32
CA HIS A 88 -24.57 -6.50 11.19
C HIS A 88 -25.01 -6.26 9.75
N CYS A 89 -24.06 -6.00 8.85
CA CYS A 89 -24.37 -5.63 7.46
C CYS A 89 -23.75 -6.55 6.42
N THR A 90 -23.09 -7.64 6.86
CA THR A 90 -22.43 -8.67 6.05
C THR A 90 -21.36 -8.17 5.07
N LYS A 91 -21.10 -6.86 5.00
CA LYS A 91 -20.04 -6.28 4.17
C LYS A 91 -18.68 -6.78 4.63
N ARG A 92 -17.82 -7.05 3.65
CA ARG A 92 -16.43 -7.44 3.85
C ARG A 92 -15.61 -6.23 4.29
N LEU A 93 -14.90 -6.36 5.41
CA LEU A 93 -14.14 -5.31 6.08
C LEU A 93 -12.69 -5.74 6.31
N LEU A 94 -11.82 -4.74 6.44
CA LEU A 94 -10.51 -4.88 7.07
C LEU A 94 -10.48 -4.09 8.38
N TRP A 95 -9.78 -4.60 9.39
CA TRP A 95 -9.68 -3.88 10.66
C TRP A 95 -8.99 -2.52 10.51
N ARG A 96 -8.05 -2.42 9.56
CA ARG A 96 -7.41 -1.15 9.20
C ARG A 96 -8.40 -0.15 8.61
N ASP A 97 -9.39 -0.60 7.84
CA ASP A 97 -10.37 0.28 7.19
C ASP A 97 -11.32 0.86 8.25
N CYS A 98 -11.69 0.07 9.27
CA CYS A 98 -12.42 0.58 10.44
C CYS A 98 -11.63 1.68 11.17
N ARG A 99 -10.32 1.48 11.37
CA ARG A 99 -9.44 2.49 11.99
C ARG A 99 -9.32 3.74 11.13
N GLN A 100 -9.07 3.56 9.84
CA GLN A 100 -8.94 4.64 8.86
C GLN A 100 -10.20 5.50 8.87
N LYS A 101 -11.37 4.88 8.73
CA LYS A 101 -12.65 5.60 8.71
C LYS A 101 -12.90 6.39 9.99
N LEU A 102 -12.51 5.84 11.14
CA LEU A 102 -12.63 6.53 12.43
C LEU A 102 -11.64 7.70 12.58
N ARG A 103 -10.52 7.72 11.85
CA ARG A 103 -9.64 8.89 11.80
C ARG A 103 -10.16 9.97 10.86
N GLU A 104 -10.80 9.56 9.77
CA GLU A 104 -11.41 10.47 8.79
C GLU A 104 -12.66 11.14 9.37
N VAL A 105 -13.47 10.41 10.14
CA VAL A 105 -14.65 10.93 10.85
C VAL A 105 -14.54 10.54 12.32
N PRO A 106 -13.81 11.33 13.13
CA PRO A 106 -13.62 11.05 14.55
C PRO A 106 -14.96 10.98 15.28
N ARG A 107 -15.15 9.91 16.05
CA ARG A 107 -16.29 9.72 16.93
C ARG A 107 -15.84 9.51 18.35
N CYS A 108 -16.65 9.96 19.28
CA CYS A 108 -16.41 9.69 20.69
C CYS A 108 -16.46 8.19 20.96
N PHE A 109 -15.59 7.76 21.85
CA PHE A 109 -15.51 6.38 22.26
C PHE A 109 -16.55 5.94 23.29
N SER A 110 -17.33 6.88 23.82
CA SER A 110 -18.39 6.65 24.80
C SER A 110 -19.76 6.99 24.23
N CYS A 111 -19.91 8.21 23.70
CA CYS A 111 -21.17 8.73 23.16
C CYS A 111 -21.41 8.29 21.69
N TYR A 112 -20.36 7.90 20.95
CA TYR A 112 -20.37 7.62 19.50
C TYR A 112 -20.78 8.79 18.57
N ASP A 113 -21.09 9.95 19.13
CA ASP A 113 -21.27 11.19 18.38
C ASP A 113 -19.98 11.60 17.66
N ILE A 114 -20.15 12.31 16.55
CA ILE A 114 -19.06 12.87 15.76
C ILE A 114 -18.39 13.96 16.59
N LEU A 115 -17.06 13.90 16.67
CA LEU A 115 -16.27 14.90 17.40
C LEU A 115 -16.11 16.14 16.53
N LYS A 116 -16.28 17.32 17.15
CA LYS A 116 -15.91 18.58 16.51
C LYS A 116 -14.39 18.68 16.47
N ILE A 117 -13.85 18.96 15.30
CA ILE A 117 -12.41 19.12 15.07
C ILE A 117 -12.10 20.62 15.17
N THR A 118 -11.50 21.03 16.29
CA THR A 118 -10.85 22.34 16.44
C THR A 118 -9.35 22.08 16.67
N ASP A 119 -8.70 22.73 17.65
CA ASP A 119 -7.36 22.35 18.11
C ASP A 119 -7.36 20.99 18.82
N ASN A 120 -8.52 20.60 19.38
CA ASN A 120 -8.75 19.32 20.01
C ASN A 120 -10.05 18.69 19.47
N LEU A 121 -10.21 17.39 19.67
CA LEU A 121 -11.42 16.66 19.32
C LEU A 121 -12.39 16.71 20.50
N LEU A 122 -13.57 17.30 20.32
CA LEU A 122 -14.56 17.53 21.40
C LEU A 122 -15.85 16.73 21.16
N CYS A 123 -16.32 15.92 22.13
CA CYS A 123 -17.70 15.35 22.14
C CYS A 123 -18.64 16.28 22.93
N SER A 124 -19.91 16.32 22.51
CA SER A 124 -21.08 16.82 23.27
C SER A 124 -21.14 16.32 24.72
N CYS A 125 -20.65 15.12 25.00
CA CYS A 125 -20.58 14.52 26.34
C CYS A 125 -19.46 15.10 27.23
N GLY A 126 -18.80 16.18 26.84
CA GLY A 126 -17.77 16.88 27.62
C GLY A 126 -16.37 16.26 27.56
N LYS A 127 -16.16 15.20 26.76
CA LYS A 127 -14.83 14.58 26.61
C LYS A 127 -14.03 15.25 25.49
N SER A 128 -12.73 15.41 25.72
CA SER A 128 -11.79 15.98 24.77
C SER A 128 -10.57 15.09 24.55
N TRP A 129 -9.99 15.16 23.36
CA TRP A 129 -8.74 14.47 23.02
C TRP A 129 -7.84 15.35 22.16
N THR A 130 -6.53 15.25 22.37
CA THR A 130 -5.57 15.67 21.34
C THR A 130 -5.61 14.68 20.17
N GLN A 131 -5.25 15.14 18.96
CA GLN A 131 -5.24 14.28 17.77
C GLN A 131 -4.33 13.04 17.95
N GLN A 132 -3.20 13.19 18.63
CA GLN A 132 -2.26 12.11 18.91
C GLN A 132 -2.85 11.08 19.91
N ALA A 133 -3.45 11.55 21.01
CA ALA A 133 -4.08 10.69 22.01
C ALA A 133 -5.26 9.92 21.41
N TYR A 134 -6.02 10.57 20.53
CA TYR A 134 -7.11 9.93 19.81
C TYR A 134 -6.60 8.83 18.87
N ASN A 135 -5.59 9.13 18.05
CA ASN A 135 -4.99 8.16 17.13
C ASN A 135 -4.39 6.95 17.85
N GLN A 136 -3.76 7.17 19.01
CA GLN A 136 -3.25 6.09 19.86
C GLN A 136 -4.40 5.22 20.39
N SER A 137 -5.50 5.82 20.84
CA SER A 137 -6.69 5.12 21.28
C SER A 137 -7.35 4.29 20.17
N VAL A 138 -7.45 4.84 18.95
CA VAL A 138 -7.95 4.10 17.78
C VAL A 138 -7.06 2.89 17.46
N ARG A 139 -5.73 3.00 17.65
CA ARG A 139 -4.78 1.91 17.38
C ARG A 139 -4.95 0.73 18.33
N THR A 140 -5.21 0.97 19.61
CA THR A 140 -5.24 -0.08 20.63
C THR A 140 -6.62 -0.73 20.79
N ARG A 141 -7.69 -0.07 20.34
CA ARG A 141 -9.07 -0.57 20.50
C ARG A 141 -9.34 -1.89 19.79
N VAL A 142 -10.15 -2.71 20.48
CA VAL A 142 -10.68 -4.00 20.01
C VAL A 142 -12.12 -3.92 19.51
N ARG A 143 -12.79 -2.77 19.66
CA ARG A 143 -14.14 -2.51 19.12
C ARG A 143 -14.12 -1.19 18.39
N LEU A 144 -14.59 -1.19 17.15
CA LEU A 144 -14.64 -0.01 16.28
C LEU A 144 -15.97 -0.03 15.50
N PRO A 145 -16.51 1.13 15.11
CA PRO A 145 -17.69 1.18 14.27
C PRO A 145 -17.40 0.64 12.87
N CYS A 146 -18.34 -0.09 12.30
CA CYS A 146 -18.28 -0.51 10.90
C CYS A 146 -18.36 0.73 9.98
N PRO A 147 -17.49 0.86 8.97
CA PRO A 147 -17.56 1.94 7.98
C PRO A 147 -18.86 2.02 7.17
N HIS A 148 -19.64 0.94 7.11
CA HIS A 148 -20.85 0.84 6.28
C HIS A 148 -22.14 1.02 7.07
N CYS A 149 -22.26 0.37 8.24
CA CYS A 149 -23.50 0.39 9.04
C CYS A 149 -23.34 1.07 10.40
N HIS A 150 -22.15 1.58 10.72
CA HIS A 150 -21.82 2.24 11.98
C HIS A 150 -21.95 1.41 13.27
N ASN A 151 -22.59 0.24 13.22
CA ASN A 151 -22.64 -0.70 14.33
C ASN A 151 -21.24 -1.15 14.76
N LEU A 152 -21.07 -1.36 16.07
CA LEU A 152 -19.79 -1.76 16.64
C LEU A 152 -19.45 -3.18 16.23
N VAL A 153 -18.25 -3.32 15.67
CA VAL A 153 -17.65 -4.59 15.33
C VAL A 153 -16.43 -4.85 16.21
N ARG A 154 -16.31 -6.08 16.70
CA ARG A 154 -15.14 -6.51 17.44
C ARG A 154 -14.03 -6.84 16.45
N ARG A 155 -12.79 -6.53 16.83
CA ARG A 155 -11.60 -6.99 16.13
C ARG A 155 -11.70 -8.50 16.05
N PRO A 156 -11.66 -9.09 14.85
CA PRO A 156 -11.58 -10.54 14.74
C PRO A 156 -10.41 -11.01 15.60
N PRO A 157 -10.58 -12.07 16.40
CA PRO A 157 -9.42 -12.68 17.03
C PRO A 157 -8.40 -12.96 15.93
N ALA A 158 -7.11 -12.74 16.23
CA ALA A 158 -6.08 -13.24 15.33
C ALA A 158 -6.41 -14.73 15.12
N PRO A 159 -6.55 -15.20 13.86
CA PRO A 159 -7.14 -16.49 13.58
C PRO A 159 -6.51 -17.56 14.48
N GLU A 160 -7.30 -18.17 15.37
CA GLU A 160 -6.80 -19.17 16.34
C GLU A 160 -6.16 -20.36 15.61
N HIS A 161 -6.61 -20.61 14.37
CA HIS A 161 -6.02 -21.59 13.45
C HIS A 161 -4.68 -21.19 12.81
N ALA A 162 -4.27 -19.92 12.84
CA ALA A 162 -2.97 -19.53 12.29
C ALA A 162 -1.80 -19.83 13.23
N TRP A 163 -2.04 -20.07 14.52
CA TRP A 163 -1.01 -20.51 15.46
C TRP A 163 -1.07 -22.03 15.67
N ARG A 164 -2.25 -22.63 15.90
CA ARG A 164 -2.34 -24.08 16.18
C ARG A 164 -2.09 -24.99 14.95
N ILE A 165 -2.42 -24.55 13.73
CA ILE A 165 -2.05 -25.32 12.53
C ILE A 165 -0.58 -25.05 12.12
N LYS A 166 0.00 -23.89 12.48
CA LYS A 166 1.39 -23.57 12.12
C LYS A 166 2.47 -24.10 13.05
N VAL A 167 2.16 -24.46 14.30
CA VAL A 167 3.15 -25.10 15.19
C VAL A 167 3.37 -26.57 14.82
N ARG A 168 2.43 -27.21 14.11
CA ARG A 168 2.54 -28.64 13.76
C ARG A 168 2.94 -28.93 12.31
N GLN A 169 2.91 -27.96 11.40
CA GLN A 169 3.34 -28.17 10.02
C GLN A 169 4.50 -27.26 9.64
N THR A 170 5.68 -27.86 9.70
CA THR A 170 7.01 -27.36 9.35
C THR A 170 7.51 -26.24 10.26
N ASN A 171 8.29 -26.61 11.27
CA ASN A 171 9.46 -25.81 11.62
C ASN A 171 10.23 -25.69 10.30
N PRO A 172 10.20 -24.55 9.59
CA PRO A 172 10.81 -24.49 8.27
C PRO A 172 12.28 -24.84 8.48
N GLU A 173 12.78 -25.83 7.75
CA GLU A 173 14.20 -26.20 7.81
C GLU A 173 15.01 -24.95 7.48
N LEU A 174 15.50 -24.28 8.52
CA LEU A 174 16.32 -23.08 8.32
C LEU A 174 17.63 -23.59 7.77
N LYS A 175 18.07 -23.06 6.63
CA LYS A 175 19.36 -23.43 6.08
C LYS A 175 20.43 -22.49 6.62
N CYS A 176 21.50 -23.06 7.13
CA CYS A 176 22.67 -22.29 7.53
C CYS A 176 23.23 -21.56 6.30
N PRO A 177 23.40 -20.22 6.34
CA PRO A 177 23.94 -19.49 5.21
C PRO A 177 25.41 -19.82 4.93
N LYS A 178 26.15 -20.41 5.91
CA LYS A 178 27.56 -20.76 5.77
C LYS A 178 27.77 -22.15 5.15
N CYS A 179 27.02 -23.16 5.60
CA CYS A 179 27.22 -24.56 5.18
C CYS A 179 25.98 -25.24 4.58
N GLN A 180 24.85 -24.54 4.43
CA GLN A 180 23.56 -25.06 3.96
C GLN A 180 22.91 -26.16 4.81
N ALA A 181 23.57 -26.65 5.86
CA ALA A 181 23.01 -27.61 6.81
C ALA A 181 21.83 -27.04 7.60
N THR A 182 21.04 -27.91 8.22
CA THR A 182 19.89 -27.52 9.04
C THR A 182 20.33 -26.65 10.21
N ALA A 183 19.57 -25.60 10.44
CA ALA A 183 19.74 -24.65 11.52
C ALA A 183 18.43 -24.49 12.29
N VAL A 184 18.54 -24.14 13.55
CA VAL A 184 17.42 -24.00 14.49
C VAL A 184 17.34 -22.59 15.03
N HIS A 185 16.13 -22.11 15.28
CA HIS A 185 15.91 -20.82 15.94
C HIS A 185 15.88 -21.02 17.45
N VAL A 186 16.91 -20.54 18.14
CA VAL A 186 17.09 -20.68 19.59
C VAL A 186 17.36 -19.30 20.20
N SER A 187 16.52 -18.91 21.15
CA SER A 187 16.69 -17.67 21.95
C SER A 187 16.93 -16.41 21.10
N GLY A 188 16.15 -16.23 20.04
CA GLY A 188 16.27 -15.06 19.14
C GLY A 188 17.45 -15.11 18.16
N ASN A 189 18.15 -16.24 18.07
CA ASN A 189 19.25 -16.47 17.12
C ASN A 189 18.95 -17.67 16.22
N ILE A 190 19.51 -17.67 15.01
CA ILE A 190 19.67 -18.89 14.21
C ILE A 190 21.01 -19.53 14.61
N GLN A 191 20.99 -20.83 14.89
CA GLN A 191 22.17 -21.62 15.21
C GLN A 191 22.23 -22.85 14.32
N CYS A 192 23.37 -23.08 13.67
CA CYS A 192 23.62 -24.29 12.90
C CYS A 192 24.29 -25.34 13.80
N SER A 193 23.74 -26.55 13.85
CA SER A 193 24.31 -27.67 14.60
C SER A 193 25.61 -28.20 13.99
N THR A 194 25.77 -28.12 12.66
CA THR A 194 26.93 -28.68 11.95
C THR A 194 28.17 -27.80 12.02
N CYS A 195 28.03 -26.48 11.81
CA CYS A 195 29.20 -25.58 11.72
C CYS A 195 29.30 -24.54 12.85
N GLY A 196 28.40 -24.61 13.85
CA GLY A 196 28.36 -23.67 14.97
C GLY A 196 27.96 -22.23 14.61
N TYR A 197 27.58 -21.97 13.35
CA TYR A 197 27.21 -20.62 12.91
C TYR A 197 26.04 -20.07 13.73
N LYS A 198 26.23 -18.89 14.32
CA LYS A 198 25.23 -18.18 15.12
C LYS A 198 25.00 -16.77 14.56
N ARG A 199 23.73 -16.39 14.39
CA ARG A 199 23.36 -15.03 13.97
C ARG A 199 22.04 -14.62 14.60
N ARG A 200 21.88 -13.32 14.90
CA ARG A 200 20.58 -12.78 15.35
C ARG A 200 19.50 -13.06 14.31
N TRP A 201 18.35 -13.57 14.76
CA TRP A 201 17.21 -13.93 13.91
C TRP A 201 16.75 -12.76 13.04
N ARG A 202 16.73 -11.55 13.60
CA ARG A 202 16.41 -10.31 12.89
C ARG A 202 17.30 -10.11 11.66
N ASP A 203 18.60 -10.38 11.77
CA ASP A 203 19.56 -10.15 10.70
C ASP A 203 19.54 -11.28 9.66
N TYR A 204 19.32 -12.51 10.09
CA TYR A 204 19.04 -13.63 9.20
C TYR A 204 17.78 -13.39 8.35
N ARG A 205 16.68 -12.92 8.97
CA ARG A 205 15.48 -12.50 8.23
C ARG A 205 15.78 -11.36 7.27
N LYS A 206 16.61 -10.38 7.64
CA LYS A 206 17.03 -9.32 6.71
C LYS A 206 17.83 -9.90 5.53
N SER A 207 18.72 -10.87 5.74
CA SER A 207 19.47 -11.49 4.63
C SER A 207 18.57 -12.28 3.69
N LEU A 208 17.56 -12.98 4.21
CA LEU A 208 16.57 -13.66 3.37
C LEU A 208 15.75 -12.67 2.52
N LYS A 209 15.40 -11.48 3.05
CA LYS A 209 14.77 -10.40 2.23
C LYS A 209 15.68 -9.87 1.11
N LYS A 210 17.00 -10.00 1.29
CA LYS A 210 18.03 -9.61 0.32
C LYS A 210 18.43 -10.78 -0.61
N LYS A 211 17.85 -11.97 -0.44
CA LYS A 211 18.11 -13.11 -1.32
C LYS A 211 17.80 -12.70 -2.75
N ASP A 212 18.76 -12.90 -3.62
CA ASP A 212 18.68 -12.56 -5.04
C ASP A 212 18.39 -13.83 -5.82
N GLU A 213 17.13 -14.25 -5.81
CA GLU A 213 16.72 -15.44 -6.54
C GLU A 213 16.63 -15.18 -8.04
N LYS A 214 16.99 -16.20 -8.83
CA LYS A 214 16.80 -16.24 -10.27
C LYS A 214 15.36 -16.66 -10.55
N LEU A 215 14.65 -15.84 -11.31
CA LEU A 215 13.30 -16.08 -11.81
C LEU A 215 13.38 -16.40 -13.29
N GLU A 216 12.55 -17.33 -13.74
CA GLU A 216 12.46 -17.75 -15.14
C GLU A 216 11.02 -17.68 -15.60
N CYS A 217 10.82 -17.09 -16.78
CA CYS A 217 9.50 -16.98 -17.38
C CYS A 217 9.17 -18.22 -18.19
N THR A 218 8.12 -18.94 -17.80
CA THR A 218 7.64 -20.12 -18.53
C THR A 218 7.13 -19.80 -19.94
N SER A 219 6.70 -18.57 -20.20
CA SER A 219 6.12 -18.19 -21.50
C SER A 219 7.15 -17.76 -22.54
N CYS A 220 8.27 -17.16 -22.13
CA CYS A 220 9.27 -16.62 -23.07
C CYS A 220 10.71 -17.08 -22.80
N GLY A 221 10.92 -17.93 -21.79
CA GLY A 221 12.26 -18.41 -21.40
C GLY A 221 13.17 -17.37 -20.76
N HIS A 222 12.73 -16.10 -20.67
CA HIS A 222 13.58 -15.04 -20.13
C HIS A 222 13.90 -15.27 -18.65
N THR A 223 15.18 -15.15 -18.31
CA THR A 223 15.66 -15.26 -16.92
C THR A 223 16.12 -13.91 -16.38
N PHE A 224 15.75 -13.61 -15.14
CA PHE A 224 16.13 -12.36 -14.48
C PHE A 224 16.23 -12.53 -12.96
N ARG A 225 16.89 -11.58 -12.29
CA ARG A 225 17.14 -11.61 -10.85
C ARG A 225 16.14 -10.77 -10.07
N TRP A 226 15.64 -11.29 -8.94
CA TRP A 226 14.68 -10.59 -8.09
C TRP A 226 15.18 -9.23 -7.61
N GLN A 227 16.44 -9.10 -7.17
CA GLN A 227 16.93 -7.80 -6.69
C GLN A 227 17.06 -6.79 -7.83
N ALA A 228 17.38 -7.23 -9.06
CA ALA A 228 17.40 -6.36 -10.23
C ALA A 228 15.99 -5.83 -10.54
N TRP A 229 15.00 -6.73 -10.63
CA TRP A 229 13.59 -6.34 -10.80
C TRP A 229 13.12 -5.41 -9.69
N ARG A 230 13.43 -5.76 -8.44
CA ARG A 230 13.08 -4.99 -7.25
C ARG A 230 13.70 -3.60 -7.27
N ARG A 231 14.97 -3.45 -7.64
CA ARG A 231 15.62 -2.13 -7.76
C ARG A 231 14.93 -1.27 -8.84
N SER A 232 14.57 -1.87 -9.97
CA SER A 232 13.88 -1.16 -11.06
C SER A 232 12.54 -0.55 -10.62
N THR A 233 11.84 -1.15 -9.65
CA THR A 233 10.55 -0.67 -9.15
C THR A 233 10.65 0.34 -8.01
N GLY A 234 11.86 0.81 -7.67
CA GLY A 234 12.08 1.68 -6.51
C GLY A 234 11.17 2.91 -6.49
N SER A 235 11.00 3.57 -7.63
CA SER A 235 10.16 4.77 -7.79
C SER A 235 8.65 4.52 -7.80
N LEU A 236 8.21 3.26 -7.75
CA LEU A 236 6.80 2.85 -7.85
C LEU A 236 6.24 2.32 -6.53
N ARG A 237 7.09 2.19 -5.50
CA ARG A 237 6.67 1.56 -4.25
C ARG A 237 5.87 2.52 -3.39
N THR A 238 4.70 2.05 -2.97
CA THR A 238 3.84 2.75 -2.03
C THR A 238 3.22 1.76 -1.05
N GLY A 239 3.02 2.21 0.19
CA GLY A 239 2.19 1.49 1.16
C GLY A 239 0.69 1.64 0.90
N ASN A 240 0.29 2.57 0.02
CA ASN A 240 -1.10 2.86 -0.31
C ASN A 240 -1.31 2.95 -1.83
N PRO A 241 -1.56 1.82 -2.52
CA PRO A 241 -1.82 1.80 -3.95
C PRO A 241 -3.27 2.18 -4.33
N LYS A 242 -4.14 2.49 -3.35
CA LYS A 242 -5.57 2.73 -3.58
C LYS A 242 -5.84 3.86 -4.59
N PRO A 243 -5.21 5.05 -4.51
CA PRO A 243 -5.45 6.13 -5.48
C PRO A 243 -5.13 5.72 -6.91
N ALA A 244 -4.01 4.99 -7.11
CA ALA A 244 -3.62 4.50 -8.42
C ALA A 244 -4.63 3.50 -9.00
N ARG A 245 -5.15 2.58 -8.18
CA ARG A 245 -6.16 1.60 -8.60
C ARG A 245 -7.49 2.26 -8.96
N GLU A 246 -7.92 3.24 -8.16
CA GLU A 246 -9.14 4.00 -8.41
C GLU A 246 -9.02 4.80 -9.71
N PHE A 247 -7.86 5.43 -9.96
CA PHE A 247 -7.60 6.14 -11.21
C PHE A 247 -7.67 5.22 -12.43
N VAL A 248 -6.94 4.10 -12.43
CA VAL A 248 -6.96 3.11 -13.54
C VAL A 248 -8.38 2.62 -13.83
N LYS A 249 -9.16 2.33 -12.78
CA LYS A 249 -10.53 1.84 -12.93
C LYS A 249 -11.46 2.89 -13.53
N ASN A 250 -11.34 4.15 -13.11
CA ASN A 250 -12.26 5.21 -13.47
C ASN A 250 -11.90 5.87 -14.81
N TRP A 251 -10.60 6.00 -15.12
CA TRP A 251 -10.12 6.64 -16.34
C TRP A 251 -10.71 6.01 -17.61
N LEU A 252 -10.78 4.67 -17.66
CA LEU A 252 -11.36 3.92 -18.78
C LEU A 252 -12.86 4.14 -18.98
N ARG A 253 -13.53 4.81 -18.03
CA ARG A 253 -14.97 5.13 -18.07
C ARG A 253 -15.23 6.61 -18.38
N CYS A 254 -14.17 7.40 -18.62
CA CYS A 254 -14.27 8.82 -18.96
C CYS A 254 -14.37 8.98 -20.48
N TYR A 255 -15.52 9.44 -20.96
CA TYR A 255 -15.79 9.62 -22.39
C TYR A 255 -15.67 11.08 -22.85
N THR A 256 -15.83 12.04 -21.92
CA THR A 256 -15.75 13.48 -22.25
C THR A 256 -14.47 14.12 -21.71
N PRO A 257 -13.97 15.21 -22.33
CA PRO A 257 -12.82 15.96 -21.82
C PRO A 257 -13.02 16.45 -20.38
N GLN A 258 -14.23 16.88 -20.05
CA GLN A 258 -14.60 17.31 -18.70
C GLN A 258 -14.52 16.16 -17.68
N GLN A 259 -15.04 14.97 -18.01
CA GLN A 259 -14.93 13.79 -17.15
C GLN A 259 -13.47 13.39 -16.92
N ARG A 260 -12.65 13.43 -17.98
CA ARG A 260 -11.22 13.17 -17.89
C ARG A 260 -10.51 14.18 -16.98
N MET A 261 -10.82 15.47 -17.14
CA MET A 261 -10.28 16.53 -16.29
C MET A 261 -10.63 16.32 -14.81
N ILE A 262 -11.90 16.03 -14.50
CA ILE A 262 -12.36 15.72 -13.13
C ILE A 262 -11.60 14.52 -12.56
N GLN A 263 -11.33 13.50 -13.37
CA GLN A 263 -10.62 12.30 -12.92
C GLN A 263 -9.13 12.58 -12.64
N ILE A 264 -8.48 13.43 -13.45
CA ILE A 264 -7.12 13.92 -13.20
C ILE A 264 -7.09 14.74 -11.91
N ASP A 265 -8.03 15.68 -11.75
CA ASP A 265 -8.13 16.53 -10.58
C ASP A 265 -8.36 15.74 -9.29
N THR A 266 -9.28 14.78 -9.31
CA THR A 266 -9.55 13.87 -8.19
C THR A 266 -8.29 13.13 -7.73
N LEU A 267 -7.45 12.68 -8.68
CA LEU A 267 -6.18 12.05 -8.34
C LEU A 267 -5.24 13.06 -7.70
N LEU A 268 -5.06 14.24 -8.28
CA LEU A 268 -4.14 15.27 -7.78
C LEU A 268 -4.53 15.75 -6.38
N GLN A 269 -5.81 15.98 -6.11
CA GLN A 269 -6.32 16.29 -4.77
C GLN A 269 -6.06 15.16 -3.78
N THR A 270 -6.25 13.90 -4.20
CA THR A 270 -5.94 12.74 -3.37
C THR A 270 -4.46 12.64 -3.02
N LEU A 271 -3.58 13.04 -3.94
CA LEU A 271 -2.13 13.09 -3.73
C LEU A 271 -1.75 14.23 -2.79
N HIS A 272 -2.40 15.39 -2.94
CA HIS A 272 -2.20 16.57 -2.09
C HIS A 272 -2.56 16.30 -0.63
N GLY A 273 -3.74 15.74 -0.36
CA GLY A 273 -4.21 15.45 1.00
C GLY A 273 -3.49 14.28 1.71
N ARG A 274 -2.61 13.52 1.03
CA ARG A 274 -2.03 12.26 1.56
C ARG A 274 -0.50 12.24 1.68
N GLY A 275 0.17 13.38 1.73
CA GLY A 275 1.62 13.44 2.04
C GLY A 275 2.52 12.87 0.91
N PRO A 276 3.53 12.04 1.20
CA PRO A 276 4.69 11.75 0.34
C PRO A 276 4.39 10.87 -0.91
N LEU A 277 3.13 10.78 -1.35
CA LEU A 277 2.76 10.00 -2.54
C LEU A 277 3.01 10.75 -3.84
N ALA A 278 2.84 12.08 -3.85
CA ALA A 278 2.93 12.89 -5.05
C ALA A 278 4.28 12.74 -5.82
N PRO A 279 5.45 12.61 -5.15
CA PRO A 279 6.73 12.36 -5.82
C PRO A 279 6.82 11.05 -6.63
N LEU A 280 5.89 10.11 -6.43
CA LEU A 280 5.81 8.88 -7.23
C LEU A 280 5.16 9.12 -8.60
N PHE A 281 4.36 10.17 -8.74
CA PHE A 281 3.56 10.49 -9.93
C PHE A 281 4.14 11.67 -10.71
N ILE A 282 4.69 12.67 -10.02
CA ILE A 282 5.09 13.95 -10.61
C ILE A 282 6.62 14.10 -10.56
N ASP A 283 7.20 14.54 -11.67
CA ASP A 283 8.65 14.68 -11.84
C ASP A 283 9.17 15.99 -11.26
N SER A 284 9.12 16.12 -9.93
CA SER A 284 9.69 17.26 -9.21
C SER A 284 10.05 16.91 -7.76
N GLY A 285 10.75 17.82 -7.08
CA GLY A 285 11.03 17.71 -5.66
C GLY A 285 9.77 17.88 -4.81
N GLU A 286 9.69 17.20 -3.66
CA GLU A 286 8.51 17.17 -2.80
C GLU A 286 7.97 18.56 -2.44
N LYS A 287 8.85 19.51 -2.10
CA LYS A 287 8.49 20.91 -1.80
C LYS A 287 7.85 21.62 -3.00
N SER A 288 8.41 21.42 -4.20
CA SER A 288 7.91 22.04 -5.44
C SER A 288 6.57 21.45 -5.87
N ILE A 289 6.38 20.13 -5.68
CA ILE A 289 5.10 19.48 -5.95
C ILE A 289 4.03 20.01 -5.01
N ARG A 290 4.33 20.12 -3.71
CA ARG A 290 3.38 20.63 -2.73
C ARG A 290 2.96 22.07 -3.06
N GLN A 291 3.93 22.96 -3.29
CA GLN A 291 3.63 24.34 -3.69
C GLN A 291 2.77 24.39 -4.95
N MET A 292 3.11 23.60 -5.98
CA MET A 292 2.31 23.54 -7.20
C MET A 292 0.87 23.12 -6.92
N LEU A 293 0.66 22.10 -6.08
CA LEU A 293 -0.69 21.63 -5.75
C LEU A 293 -1.45 22.64 -4.87
N ASP A 294 -0.77 23.35 -3.97
CA ASP A 294 -1.34 24.46 -3.20
C ASP A 294 -1.80 25.60 -4.14
N ASP A 295 -1.00 25.97 -5.14
CA ASP A 295 -1.33 27.00 -6.15
C ASP A 295 -2.53 26.62 -7.03
N LEU A 296 -2.77 25.31 -7.22
CA LEU A 296 -3.89 24.78 -8.00
C LEU A 296 -5.18 24.67 -7.19
N ALA A 297 -5.06 24.47 -5.88
CA ALA A 297 -6.18 24.42 -4.94
C ALA A 297 -6.68 25.80 -4.50
N SER A 298 -5.86 26.84 -4.74
CA SER A 298 -6.20 28.26 -4.54
C SER A 298 -6.95 28.83 -5.75
#